data_AF-A0A0F2PRU6-F1
#
_entry.id   AF-A0A0F2PRU6-F1
#
_cell.length_a   1.000
_cell.length_b   1.000
_cell.length_c   1.000
_cell.angle_alpha   90.00
_cell.angle_beta   90.00
_cell.angle_gamma   90.00
#
_symmetry.space_group_name_H-M   'P 1'
#
loop_
_entity.id
_entity.type
_entity.pdbx_description
1 polymer ?
#
loop_
_entity_poly.entity_id
_entity_poly.type
_entity_poly.pdbx_seq_one_letter_code
_entity_poly.pdbx_strand_id
1 'polypeptide(L)' 'MVSGQNDLKIDRCGAWIRFADYGNVNSDFGWEIDHEKPVAKGGTDDLDNLQPLHWRNNRGKGDNWPNWTCSYSAK' A
#
# COMPACT_ATOMS: atom_id res chain seq x y z
N MET A 1 -4.30 -3.80 30.53
CA MET A 1 -4.23 -2.87 29.40
C MET A 1 -2.83 -2.94 28.83
N VAL A 2 -2.59 -3.69 27.76
CA VAL A 2 -1.30 -3.60 27.05
C VAL A 2 -1.49 -2.51 26.02
N SER A 3 -0.92 -1.33 26.29
CA SER A 3 -0.89 -0.21 25.36
C SER A 3 -0.29 -0.69 24.04
N GLY A 4 -1.09 -0.68 22.96
CA GLY A 4 -0.64 -1.00 21.60
C GLY A 4 0.43 -0.01 21.16
N GLN A 5 1.69 -0.42 21.24
CA GLN A 5 2.83 0.38 20.81
C GLN A 5 3.10 0.11 19.33
N ASN A 6 2.71 1.07 18.48
CA ASN A 6 3.23 1.35 17.12
C ASN A 6 3.38 0.17 16.14
N ASP A 7 2.27 -0.31 15.57
CA ASP A 7 2.29 -1.17 14.37
C ASP A 7 2.52 -0.36 13.09
N LEU A 8 3.64 0.36 13.04
CA LEU A 8 4.13 1.00 11.81
C LEU A 8 4.93 0.00 11.00
N LYS A 9 4.68 -0.04 9.69
CA LYS A 9 5.47 -0.76 8.69
C LYS A 9 5.86 0.20 7.57
N ILE A 10 6.79 -0.22 6.73
CA ILE A 10 7.21 0.53 5.54
C ILE A 10 6.73 -0.26 4.32
N ASP A 11 6.02 0.39 3.40
CA ASP A 11 5.65 -0.22 2.12
C ASP A 11 6.86 -0.34 1.17
N ARG A 12 6.70 -0.99 0.01
CA ARG A 12 7.82 -1.13 -0.96
C ARG A 12 8.37 0.19 -1.49
N CYS A 13 7.63 1.28 -1.31
CA CYS A 13 7.97 2.63 -1.76
C CYS A 13 8.63 3.47 -0.66
N GLY A 14 8.85 2.91 0.53
CA GLY A 14 9.45 3.64 1.64
C GLY A 14 8.46 4.50 2.43
N ALA A 15 7.15 4.39 2.19
CA ALA A 15 6.14 5.13 2.96
C ALA A 15 5.75 4.37 4.23
N TRP A 16 5.57 5.09 5.33
CA TRP A 16 5.07 4.52 6.57
C TRP A 16 3.57 4.21 6.46
N ILE A 17 3.19 3.01 6.88
CA ILE A 17 1.81 2.55 6.98
C ILE A 17 1.51 2.08 8.39
N ARG A 18 0.29 2.27 8.88
CA ARG A 18 -0.14 1.83 10.21
C ARG A 18 -1.24 0.81 10.07
N PHE A 19 -1.08 -0.36 10.70
CA PHE A 19 -2.04 -1.46 10.57
C PHE A 19 -3.49 -1.02 10.84
N ALA A 20 -3.70 -0.23 11.89
CA ALA A 20 -5.01 0.31 12.28
C ALA A 20 -5.64 1.29 11.28
N ASP A 21 -4.87 1.82 10.33
CA ASP A 21 -5.32 2.81 9.35
C ASP A 21 -5.64 2.17 7.98
N TYR A 22 -5.90 0.87 7.95
CA TYR A 22 -6.35 0.17 6.75
C TYR A 22 -7.59 0.83 6.14
N GLY A 23 -7.54 1.16 4.85
CA GLY A 23 -8.61 1.84 4.11
C GLY A 23 -8.81 3.32 4.45
N ASN A 24 -8.03 3.90 5.37
CA ASN A 24 -8.16 5.29 5.76
C ASN A 24 -7.34 6.23 4.87
N VAL A 25 -7.94 6.71 3.78
CA VAL A 25 -7.31 7.65 2.84
C VAL A 25 -7.11 9.07 3.39
N ASN A 26 -7.60 9.36 4.60
CA ASN A 26 -7.39 10.63 5.29
C ASN A 26 -6.23 10.56 6.30
N SER A 27 -5.65 9.38 6.54
CA SER A 27 -4.48 9.20 7.40
C SER A 27 -3.18 9.41 6.63
N ASP A 28 -2.19 10.01 7.29
CA ASP A 28 -0.81 10.06 6.82
C ASP A 28 -0.12 8.68 6.78
N PHE A 29 -0.75 7.67 7.40
CA PHE A 29 -0.26 6.28 7.44
C PHE A 29 -1.26 5.28 6.87
N GLY A 30 -2.27 5.77 6.15
CA GLY A 30 -3.30 4.92 5.55
C GLY A 30 -2.75 3.98 4.50
N TRP A 31 -3.32 2.80 4.38
CA TRP A 31 -2.85 1.80 3.42
C TRP A 31 -4.00 0.93 2.91
N GLU A 32 -3.77 0.33 1.75
CA GLU A 32 -4.71 -0.54 1.06
C GLU A 32 -3.96 -1.80 0.59
N ILE A 33 -4.70 -2.84 0.22
CA ILE A 33 -4.12 -4.00 -0.48
C ILE A 33 -4.06 -3.62 -1.96
N ASP A 34 -2.86 -3.65 -2.54
CA ASP A 34 -2.61 -3.44 -3.96
C ASP A 34 -2.31 -4.77 -4.65
N HIS A 35 -2.74 -4.89 -5.92
CA HIS A 35 -2.35 -5.96 -6.82
C HIS A 35 -1.10 -5.53 -7.60
N GLU A 36 0.06 -6.18 -7.40
CA GLU A 36 1.30 -5.85 -8.13
C GLU A 36 1.03 -5.81 -9.64
N LYS A 37 0.47 -6.90 -10.19
CA LYS A 37 -0.16 -6.92 -11.50
C LYS A 37 -1.66 -6.60 -11.35
N PRO A 38 -2.17 -5.50 -11.91
CA PRO A 38 -3.58 -5.12 -11.79
C PRO A 38 -4.52 -6.16 -12.39
N VAL A 39 -5.71 -6.32 -11.81
CA VAL A 39 -6.77 -7.20 -12.33
C VAL A 39 -7.14 -6.84 -13.77
N ALA A 40 -7.17 -5.55 -14.12
CA ALA A 40 -7.42 -5.06 -15.49
C ALA A 40 -6.41 -5.57 -16.54
N LYS A 41 -5.24 -6.06 -16.09
CA LYS A 41 -4.18 -6.66 -16.93
C LYS A 41 -4.03 -8.17 -16.72
N GLY A 42 -5.00 -8.81 -16.07
CA GLY A 42 -5.00 -10.24 -15.77
C GLY A 42 -4.08 -10.59 -14.60
N GLY A 43 -4.04 -9.76 -13.56
CA GLY A 43 -3.56 -10.15 -12.23
C GLY A 43 -4.61 -10.98 -11.47
N THR A 44 -4.17 -11.67 -10.43
CA THR A 44 -4.99 -12.57 -9.61
C THR A 44 -5.06 -12.10 -8.16
N ASP A 45 -5.98 -12.65 -7.37
CA ASP A 45 -6.06 -12.44 -5.92
C ASP A 45 -5.16 -13.40 -5.12
N ASP A 46 -4.21 -14.06 -5.79
CA ASP A 46 -3.23 -14.91 -5.13
C ASP A 46 -2.32 -14.05 -4.26
N LEU A 47 -1.98 -14.53 -3.05
CA LEU A 47 -1.18 -13.78 -2.09
C LEU A 47 0.14 -13.25 -2.66
N ASP A 48 0.75 -13.97 -3.60
CA ASP A 48 2.01 -13.57 -4.26
C ASP A 48 1.85 -12.35 -5.18
N ASN A 49 0.62 -12.01 -5.60
CA ASN A 49 0.31 -10.82 -6.38
C ASN A 49 -0.21 -9.66 -5.50
N LEU A 50 -0.37 -9.86 -4.20
CA LEU A 50 -0.91 -8.85 -3.28
C LEU A 50 0.19 -8.24 -2.42
N GLN A 51 0.11 -6.93 -2.18
CA GLN A 51 1.02 -6.24 -1.27
C GLN A 51 0.30 -5.14 -0.48
N PRO A 52 0.72 -4.86 0.76
CA PRO A 52 0.31 -3.65 1.45
C PRO A 52 1.00 -2.45 0.82
N LEU A 53 0.24 -1.43 0.45
CA LEU A 53 0.76 -0.23 -0.17
C LEU A 53 0.12 1.02 0.44
N HIS A 54 0.91 2.07 0.69
CA HIS A 54 0.36 3.33 1.16
C HIS A 54 -0.67 3.86 0.16
N TRP A 55 -1.80 4.41 0.63
CA TRP A 55 -2.92 4.75 -0.24
C TRP A 55 -2.52 5.69 -1.39
N ARG A 56 -1.64 6.67 -1.13
CA ARG A 56 -1.11 7.57 -2.18
C ARG A 56 -0.33 6.84 -3.26
N ASN A 57 0.44 5.82 -2.88
CA ASN A 57 1.19 4.99 -3.82
C ASN A 57 0.25 4.09 -4.63
N ASN A 58 -0.77 3.51 -4.00
CA ASN A 58 -1.78 2.72 -4.69
C ASN A 58 -2.52 3.54 -5.77
N ARG A 59 -2.97 4.75 -5.41
CA ARG A 59 -3.63 5.66 -6.37
C ARG A 59 -2.70 6.17 -7.47
N GLY A 60 -1.43 6.43 -7.16
CA GLY A 60 -0.43 6.84 -8.15
C GLY A 60 -0.04 5.72 -9.12
N LYS A 61 -0.01 4.48 -8.63
CA LYS A 61 0.20 3.29 -9.45
C LYS A 61 -0.99 3.03 -10.37
N GLY A 62 -2.20 2.95 -9.85
CA GLY A 62 -3.39 2.57 -10.62
C GLY A 62 -3.16 1.27 -11.39
N ASP A 63 -3.49 1.28 -12.69
CA ASP A 63 -3.27 0.12 -13.57
C ASP A 63 -1.89 0.11 -14.25
N ASN A 64 -0.95 0.98 -13.83
CA ASN A 64 0.39 1.02 -14.42
C ASN A 64 1.19 -0.23 -14.03
N TRP A 65 1.57 -1.01 -15.03
CA TRP A 65 2.28 -2.29 -14.89
C TRP A 65 2.90 -2.66 -16.25
N PRO A 66 4.13 -3.22 -16.29
CA PRO A 66 5.02 -3.45 -15.15
C PRO A 66 5.79 -2.19 -14.71
N ASN A 67 5.75 -1.13 -15.54
CA ASN A 67 6.49 0.10 -15.31
C ASN A 67 5.62 1.11 -14.56
N TRP A 68 5.95 1.37 -13.30
CA TRP A 68 5.34 2.39 -12.46
C TRP A 68 6.37 2.92 -11.45
N THR A 69 6.10 4.08 -10.85
CA THR A 69 6.99 4.72 -9.88
C THR A 69 6.25 5.03 -8.58
N CYS A 70 7.00 5.02 -7.48
CA CYS A 70 6.49 5.43 -6.19
C CYS A 70 6.15 6.92 -6.21
N SER A 71 4.89 7.24 -5.87
CA SER A 71 4.39 8.62 -5.86
C SER A 71 4.57 9.30 -4.51
N TYR A 72 4.82 8.52 -3.46
CA TYR A 72 4.96 8.95 -2.09
C TYR A 72 5.96 8.06 -1.34
N SER A 73 6.86 8.66 -0.57
CA SER A 73 7.75 7.97 0.36
C SER A 73 7.82 8.77 1.66
N ALA A 74 8.26 8.15 2.75
CA ALA A 74 8.72 8.90 3.90
C ALA A 74 9.91 9.78 3.48
N LYS A 75 9.97 11.01 4.01
CA LYS A 75 11.13 11.89 3.85
C LYS A 75 12.30 11.40 4.70
#